data_AF-A0A7T7R916-F1
#
_entry.id   AF-A0A7T7R916-F1
#
_cell.length_a   1.000
_cell.length_b   1.000
_cell.length_c   1.000
_cell.angle_alpha   90.00
_cell.angle_beta   90.00
_cell.angle_gamma   90.00
#
_symmetry.space_group_name_H-M   'P 1'
#
loop_
_entity.id
_entity.type
_entity.pdbx_description
1 polymer ?
#
loop_
_entity_poly.entity_id
_entity_poly.type
_entity_poly.pdbx_seq_one_letter_code
_entity_poly.pdbx_strand_id
1 'polypeptide(L)'
;MSRNKIWVIDDDRAMRWVLEKTFKEEGFDVTSFEEAQSALDQLSIDAPDVILTDIRMPGIDGLTFLGKVKGTHPDLPVIIMTAHSDLESAVSSYQTGAFEYLPKPFDIDEALALVNRAILHIAKLQQQESAKVTPAIQSTEIIGESPAMQEVFRAIGRLSQSHITVLINGESGTGKELVAHALHRHSPRSSKPFIALNMAAIPKDLIETELFGHEKGAFTGANSQRQGRFEQANGGTLFLDEIGDMPFETQTRLLRVLADGEFYRVGGHIPVKVDVRIVAATHQDLEKLVHDGRFREDLYHRLNVIRIHIPKLAHRREDIPMLAQHFLARAGKELGVNPKILRPETQEYMQQLPWQGNVRQLENTCRWLTVMITGREVYPEDLPSELKQIPIQRSAEDTQPHNTFDRISLHHWDELLGQWAIQKLKNGEMKILDIATPMFERTLITAALQQTRGRKRHAAELLGWGRNTLTRKLKELGMDTADDDVEEEIES
;
A
#
# COMPACT_ATOMS: atom_id res chain seq x y z
N MET A 1 22.50 28.57 -24.84
CA MET A 1 22.40 27.57 -23.75
C MET A 1 22.91 26.27 -24.33
N SER A 2 23.94 25.67 -23.74
CA SER A 2 24.38 24.33 -24.14
C SER A 2 23.20 23.37 -23.96
N ARG A 3 22.88 22.58 -24.98
CA ARG A 3 21.87 21.51 -24.86
C ARG A 3 22.47 20.45 -23.94
N ASN A 4 21.71 19.99 -22.94
CA ASN A 4 22.16 18.92 -22.07
C ASN A 4 22.24 17.62 -22.90
N LYS A 5 23.32 16.88 -22.72
CA LYS A 5 23.61 15.63 -23.42
C LYS A 5 23.02 14.44 -22.68
N ILE A 6 22.24 13.64 -23.38
CA ILE A 6 21.63 12.42 -22.83
C ILE A 6 22.12 11.23 -23.63
N TRP A 7 22.56 10.19 -22.94
CA TRP A 7 22.85 8.89 -23.56
C TRP A 7 21.75 7.89 -23.25
N VAL A 8 21.27 7.20 -24.28
CA VAL A 8 20.25 6.13 -24.15
C VAL A 8 20.89 4.81 -24.60
N ILE A 9 20.92 3.82 -23.72
CA ILE A 9 21.57 2.53 -23.93
C ILE A 9 20.50 1.45 -23.74
N ASP A 10 20.13 0.78 -24.82
CA ASP A 10 19.02 -0.19 -24.81
C ASP A 10 19.13 -1.09 -26.04
N ASP A 11 18.98 -2.40 -25.89
CA ASP A 11 19.05 -3.34 -27.02
C ASP A 11 17.76 -3.29 -27.87
N ASP A 12 16.65 -2.82 -27.30
CA ASP A 12 15.40 -2.60 -28.02
C ASP A 12 15.45 -1.33 -28.88
N ARG A 13 15.51 -1.54 -30.20
CA ARG A 13 15.49 -0.47 -31.21
C ARG A 13 14.24 0.41 -31.14
N ALA A 14 13.07 -0.15 -30.82
CA ALA A 14 11.83 0.60 -30.74
C ALA A 14 11.89 1.59 -29.56
N MET A 15 12.34 1.12 -28.40
CA MET A 15 12.53 1.98 -27.22
C MET A 15 13.56 3.08 -27.45
N ARG A 16 14.73 2.76 -28.02
CA ARG A 16 15.73 3.79 -28.36
C ARG A 16 15.16 4.85 -29.29
N TRP A 17 14.44 4.44 -30.33
CA TRP A 17 13.88 5.38 -31.30
C TRP A 17 12.85 6.32 -30.65
N VAL A 18 11.97 5.79 -29.81
CA VAL A 18 10.95 6.59 -29.09
C VAL A 18 11.62 7.59 -28.14
N LEU A 19 12.56 7.13 -27.30
CA LEU A 19 13.28 8.00 -26.36
C LEU A 19 14.11 9.06 -27.08
N GLU A 20 14.84 8.67 -28.13
CA GLU A 20 15.68 9.58 -28.92
C GLU A 20 14.85 10.67 -29.60
N LYS A 21 13.71 10.30 -30.19
CA LYS A 21 12.81 11.26 -30.84
C LYS A 21 12.26 12.26 -29.83
N THR A 22 11.69 11.78 -28.73
CA THR A 22 11.03 12.64 -27.75
C THR A 22 12.02 13.56 -27.04
N PHE A 23 13.18 13.05 -26.63
CA PHE A 23 14.20 13.89 -25.98
C PHE A 23 14.79 14.93 -26.95
N LYS A 24 14.92 14.63 -28.25
CA LYS A 24 15.34 15.63 -29.25
C LYS A 24 14.28 16.71 -29.47
N GLU A 25 12.99 16.36 -29.43
CA GLU A 25 11.87 17.31 -29.53
C GLU A 25 11.85 18.29 -28.33
N GLU A 26 12.20 17.80 -27.14
CA GLU A 26 12.38 18.62 -25.91
C GLU A 26 13.72 19.40 -25.87
N GLY A 27 14.52 19.33 -26.93
CA GLY A 27 15.72 20.16 -27.10
C GLY A 27 16.99 19.61 -26.47
N PHE A 28 17.02 18.34 -26.05
CA PHE A 28 18.24 17.66 -25.60
C PHE A 28 19.13 17.21 -26.76
N ASP A 29 20.42 17.03 -26.49
CA ASP A 29 21.35 16.39 -27.42
C ASP A 29 21.45 14.89 -27.08
N VAL A 30 20.93 14.01 -27.94
CA VAL A 30 20.73 12.60 -27.59
C VAL A 30 21.58 11.69 -28.46
N THR A 31 22.36 10.83 -27.81
CA THR A 31 23.14 9.77 -28.45
C THR A 31 22.62 8.41 -27.98
N SER A 32 22.32 7.51 -28.90
CA SER A 32 21.79 6.18 -28.58
C SER A 32 22.81 5.07 -28.87
N PHE A 33 22.85 4.05 -28.00
CA PHE A 33 23.78 2.91 -28.08
C PHE A 33 23.01 1.59 -27.98
N GLU A 34 23.43 0.62 -28.79
CA GLU A 34 22.86 -0.76 -28.78
C GLU A 34 23.46 -1.62 -27.68
N GLU A 35 24.71 -1.33 -27.32
CA GLU A 35 25.49 -2.15 -26.42
C GLU A 35 26.19 -1.27 -25.38
N ALA A 36 26.19 -1.70 -24.12
CA ALA A 36 26.88 -1.02 -23.04
C ALA A 36 28.39 -0.83 -23.29
N GLN A 37 29.04 -1.73 -24.02
CA GLN A 37 30.48 -1.60 -24.34
C GLN A 37 30.75 -0.37 -25.20
N SER A 38 29.92 -0.13 -26.22
CA SER A 38 30.06 1.05 -27.09
C SER A 38 29.91 2.36 -26.31
N ALA A 39 28.99 2.38 -25.34
CA ALA A 39 28.81 3.52 -24.44
C ALA A 39 30.02 3.72 -23.51
N LEU A 40 30.61 2.65 -22.96
CA LEU A 40 31.81 2.73 -22.13
C LEU A 40 33.02 3.26 -22.92
N ASP A 41 33.19 2.80 -24.16
CA ASP A 41 34.28 3.26 -25.02
C ASP A 41 34.12 4.75 -25.34
N GLN A 42 32.89 5.19 -25.63
CA GLN A 42 32.60 6.61 -25.87
C GLN A 42 32.78 7.46 -24.59
N LEU A 43 32.47 6.92 -23.41
CA LEU A 43 32.61 7.62 -22.12
C LEU A 43 34.06 8.04 -21.83
N SER A 44 35.03 7.35 -22.43
CA SER A 44 36.44 7.71 -22.34
C SER A 44 36.82 8.96 -23.15
N ILE A 45 35.97 9.38 -24.10
CA ILE A 45 36.20 10.47 -25.04
C ILE A 45 35.35 11.70 -24.69
N ASP A 46 34.07 11.49 -24.37
CA ASP A 46 33.10 12.54 -24.05
C ASP A 46 32.11 12.02 -22.99
N ALA A 47 31.59 12.90 -22.15
CA ALA A 47 30.67 12.51 -21.07
C ALA A 47 29.29 13.17 -21.27
N PRO A 48 28.18 12.42 -21.11
CA PRO A 48 26.85 12.99 -21.10
C PRO A 48 26.56 13.68 -19.76
N ASP A 49 25.43 14.39 -19.68
CA ASP A 49 24.89 14.88 -18.41
C ASP A 49 24.06 13.80 -17.71
N VAL A 50 23.35 12.94 -18.45
CA VAL A 50 22.55 11.84 -17.90
C VAL A 50 22.66 10.60 -18.79
N ILE A 51 22.73 9.42 -18.18
CA ILE A 51 22.62 8.14 -18.88
C ILE A 51 21.32 7.44 -18.52
N LEU A 52 20.61 6.93 -19.53
CA LEU A 52 19.51 5.98 -19.40
C LEU A 52 20.01 4.65 -19.94
N THR A 53 19.99 3.60 -19.12
CA THR A 53 20.47 2.26 -19.52
C THR A 53 19.46 1.19 -19.17
N ASP A 54 19.19 0.25 -20.07
CA ASP A 54 18.48 -0.98 -19.70
C ASP A 54 19.34 -1.83 -18.74
N ILE A 55 18.71 -2.57 -17.82
CA ILE A 55 19.34 -3.60 -17.01
C ILE A 55 19.76 -4.77 -17.88
N ARG A 56 18.89 -5.25 -18.77
CA ARG A 56 19.13 -6.48 -19.53
C ARG A 56 19.58 -6.13 -20.94
N MET A 57 20.88 -6.24 -21.19
CA MET A 57 21.46 -6.05 -22.51
C MET A 57 22.43 -7.20 -22.82
N PRO A 58 22.61 -7.58 -24.09
CA PRO A 58 23.63 -8.53 -24.49
C PRO A 58 25.04 -8.09 -24.08
N GLY A 59 25.83 -9.02 -23.53
CA GLY A 59 27.20 -8.76 -23.10
C GLY A 59 27.27 -8.17 -21.69
N ILE A 60 27.42 -6.85 -21.58
CA ILE A 60 27.51 -6.16 -20.28
C ILE A 60 26.10 -5.72 -19.87
N ASP A 61 25.62 -6.24 -18.73
CA ASP A 61 24.35 -5.82 -18.16
C ASP A 61 24.41 -4.39 -17.59
N GLY A 62 23.25 -3.75 -17.45
CA GLY A 62 23.12 -2.35 -17.02
C GLY A 62 23.65 -2.08 -15.61
N LEU A 63 23.62 -3.08 -14.72
CA LEU A 63 24.15 -2.95 -13.36
C LEU A 63 25.69 -3.00 -13.34
N THR A 64 26.29 -3.87 -14.14
CA THR A 64 27.74 -3.95 -14.34
C THR A 64 28.24 -2.70 -15.06
N PHE A 65 27.48 -2.21 -16.05
CA PHE A 65 27.74 -0.92 -16.69
C PHE A 65 27.71 0.22 -15.67
N LEU A 66 26.65 0.32 -14.84
CA LEU A 66 26.55 1.31 -13.77
C LEU A 66 27.75 1.26 -12.83
N GLY A 67 28.17 0.07 -12.39
CA GLY A 67 29.33 -0.09 -11.51
C GLY A 67 30.63 0.45 -12.14
N LYS A 68 30.84 0.21 -13.44
CA LYS A 68 32.00 0.75 -14.19
C LYS A 68 31.92 2.26 -14.35
N VAL A 69 30.74 2.80 -14.68
CA VAL A 69 30.50 4.25 -14.78
C VAL A 69 30.73 4.92 -13.45
N LYS A 70 30.16 4.41 -12.35
CA LYS A 70 30.31 5.00 -11.02
C LYS A 70 31.72 4.90 -10.46
N GLY A 71 32.51 3.92 -10.92
CA GLY A 71 33.93 3.83 -10.60
C GLY A 71 34.81 4.90 -11.27
N THR A 72 34.39 5.43 -12.43
CA THR A 72 35.16 6.42 -13.22
C THR A 72 34.57 7.82 -13.13
N HIS A 73 33.24 7.93 -13.12
CA HIS A 73 32.44 9.15 -13.01
C HIS A 73 31.37 8.99 -11.92
N PRO A 74 31.73 9.15 -10.63
CA PRO A 74 30.83 8.92 -9.50
C PRO A 74 29.57 9.80 -9.53
N ASP A 75 29.72 11.04 -9.98
CA ASP A 75 28.67 12.06 -9.96
C ASP A 75 27.73 12.00 -11.17
N LEU A 76 28.07 11.21 -12.20
CA LEU A 76 27.25 11.08 -13.39
C LEU A 76 25.96 10.33 -13.05
N PRO A 77 24.76 10.94 -13.14
CA PRO A 77 23.52 10.27 -12.84
C PRO A 77 23.21 9.25 -13.94
N VAL A 78 22.94 8.04 -13.48
CA VAL A 78 22.54 6.93 -14.33
C VAL A 78 21.14 6.52 -13.89
N ILE A 79 20.18 6.61 -14.81
CA ILE A 79 18.82 6.13 -14.66
C ILE A 79 18.78 4.73 -15.25
N ILE A 80 18.33 3.76 -14.45
CA ILE A 80 18.21 2.38 -14.90
C ILE A 80 16.78 2.11 -15.36
N MET A 81 16.65 1.59 -16.58
CA MET A 81 15.40 1.10 -17.16
C MET A 81 15.35 -0.42 -17.03
N THR A 82 14.20 -1.02 -16.76
CA THR A 82 14.10 -2.50 -16.74
C THR A 82 12.70 -2.97 -17.03
N ALA A 83 12.60 -4.16 -17.63
CA ALA A 83 11.35 -4.88 -17.79
C ALA A 83 10.91 -5.64 -16.51
N HIS A 84 11.80 -5.81 -15.52
CA HIS A 84 11.48 -6.52 -14.29
C HIS A 84 11.45 -5.60 -13.08
N SER A 85 10.23 -5.46 -12.59
CA SER A 85 9.73 -4.83 -11.37
C SER A 85 10.34 -5.30 -10.04
N ASP A 86 11.42 -6.08 -10.04
CA ASP A 86 11.84 -6.83 -8.86
C ASP A 86 12.66 -6.00 -7.85
N LEU A 87 12.39 -6.27 -6.57
CA LEU A 87 13.01 -5.57 -5.44
C LEU A 87 14.54 -5.63 -5.47
N GLU A 88 15.13 -6.77 -5.88
CA GLU A 88 16.59 -6.94 -5.91
C GLU A 88 17.26 -6.01 -6.93
N SER A 89 16.67 -5.81 -8.10
CA SER A 89 17.17 -4.84 -9.09
C SER A 89 17.05 -3.40 -8.60
N ALA A 90 15.91 -3.04 -8.01
CA ALA A 90 15.69 -1.72 -7.43
C ALA A 90 16.74 -1.44 -6.34
N VAL A 91 16.94 -2.37 -5.41
CA VAL A 91 17.91 -2.19 -4.32
C VAL A 91 19.34 -2.20 -4.83
N SER A 92 19.71 -3.13 -5.72
CA SER A 92 21.07 -3.22 -6.29
C SER A 92 21.45 -1.95 -7.04
N SER A 93 20.51 -1.33 -7.76
CA SER A 93 20.74 -0.07 -8.45
C SER A 93 21.08 1.08 -7.49
N TYR A 94 20.29 1.26 -6.43
CA TYR A 94 20.54 2.28 -5.40
C TYR A 94 21.82 1.99 -4.61
N GLN A 95 22.04 0.72 -4.27
CA GLN A 95 23.29 0.30 -3.66
C GLN A 95 24.45 0.67 -4.56
N THR A 96 24.39 0.40 -5.87
CA THR A 96 25.45 0.66 -6.86
C THR A 96 25.58 2.13 -7.30
N GLY A 97 24.76 3.03 -6.74
CA GLY A 97 24.84 4.48 -6.95
C GLY A 97 24.05 5.00 -8.15
N ALA A 98 23.05 4.24 -8.63
CA ALA A 98 22.07 4.75 -9.60
C ALA A 98 21.37 5.99 -9.07
N PHE A 99 21.04 6.92 -9.96
CA PHE A 99 20.31 8.13 -9.59
C PHE A 99 18.84 7.81 -9.34
N GLU A 100 18.20 7.14 -10.29
CA GLU A 100 16.81 6.72 -10.18
C GLU A 100 16.54 5.52 -11.10
N TYR A 101 15.35 4.93 -10.97
CA TYR A 101 14.95 3.71 -11.65
C TYR A 101 13.61 3.95 -12.36
N LEU A 102 13.46 3.43 -13.58
CA LEU A 102 12.32 3.62 -14.46
C LEU A 102 11.79 2.25 -14.97
N PRO A 103 10.67 1.73 -14.42
CA PRO A 103 10.12 0.43 -14.82
C PRO A 103 9.45 0.49 -16.20
N LYS A 104 9.72 -0.48 -17.08
CA LYS A 104 9.01 -0.67 -18.35
C LYS A 104 7.74 -1.51 -18.10
N PRO A 105 6.59 -1.16 -18.70
CA PRO A 105 6.35 0.01 -19.55
C PRO A 105 6.21 1.30 -18.71
N PHE A 106 6.80 2.39 -19.21
CA PHE A 106 6.71 3.72 -18.60
C PHE A 106 6.11 4.74 -19.58
N ASP A 107 5.58 5.83 -19.05
CA ASP A 107 5.22 7.01 -19.85
C ASP A 107 6.47 7.81 -20.21
N ILE A 108 6.51 8.38 -21.42
CA ILE A 108 7.63 9.20 -21.87
C ILE A 108 7.73 10.49 -21.04
N ASP A 109 6.60 11.02 -20.57
CA ASP A 109 6.57 12.18 -19.67
C ASP A 109 7.25 11.87 -18.33
N GLU A 110 7.12 10.64 -17.83
CA GLU A 110 7.80 10.18 -16.60
C GLU A 110 9.32 10.12 -16.82
N ALA A 111 9.75 9.57 -17.97
CA ALA A 111 11.16 9.52 -18.35
C ALA A 111 11.77 10.94 -18.46
N LEU A 112 11.07 11.86 -19.10
CA LEU A 112 11.46 13.27 -19.23
C LEU A 112 11.58 13.96 -17.87
N ALA A 113 10.61 13.75 -16.98
CA ALA A 113 10.63 14.31 -15.64
C ALA A 113 11.84 13.83 -14.82
N LEU A 114 12.19 12.54 -14.95
CA LEU A 114 13.36 11.95 -14.29
C LEU A 114 14.68 12.52 -14.83
N VAL A 115 14.81 12.65 -16.15
CA VAL A 115 16.00 13.22 -16.77
C VAL A 115 16.22 14.67 -16.33
N ASN A 116 15.17 15.49 -16.36
CA ASN A 116 15.24 16.87 -15.89
C ASN A 116 15.66 16.95 -14.41
N ARG A 117 15.11 16.06 -13.57
CA ARG A 117 15.49 15.97 -12.16
C ARG A 117 16.96 15.56 -11.98
N ALA A 118 17.46 14.62 -12.78
CA ALA A 118 18.85 14.18 -12.77
C ALA A 118 19.82 15.33 -13.12
N ILE A 119 19.51 16.09 -14.18
CA ILE A 119 20.30 17.26 -14.60
C ILE A 119 20.34 18.32 -13.49
N LEU A 120 19.19 18.63 -12.88
CA LEU A 120 19.09 19.57 -11.76
C LEU A 120 19.82 19.07 -10.50
N HIS A 121 19.92 17.76 -10.31
CA HIS A 121 20.61 17.15 -9.18
C HIS A 121 22.13 17.29 -9.30
N ILE A 122 22.72 17.11 -10.48
CA ILE A 122 24.16 17.35 -10.72
C ILE A 122 24.52 18.80 -10.37
N ALA A 123 23.69 19.74 -10.81
CA ALA A 123 23.90 21.17 -10.53
C ALA A 123 23.92 21.49 -9.02
N LYS A 124 23.28 20.65 -8.19
CA LYS A 124 23.27 20.77 -6.72
C LYS A 124 24.32 19.91 -6.02
N LEU A 125 24.65 18.73 -6.57
CA LEU A 125 25.65 17.80 -6.03
C LEU A 125 27.08 18.32 -6.10
N GLN A 126 27.38 19.25 -7.01
CA GLN A 126 28.66 19.99 -7.02
C GLN A 126 28.97 20.74 -5.70
N GLN A 127 28.07 20.71 -4.72
CA GLN A 127 28.28 21.25 -3.38
C GLN A 127 28.49 20.23 -2.25
N GLN A 128 28.17 18.93 -2.37
CA GLN A 128 28.32 17.98 -1.24
C GLN A 128 28.51 16.49 -1.68
N GLU A 129 29.70 15.94 -1.40
CA GLU A 129 30.10 14.50 -1.48
C GLU A 129 29.72 13.74 -0.17
N SER A 130 29.64 12.41 -0.03
CA SER A 130 29.68 11.18 -0.84
C SER A 130 29.33 9.98 0.09
N ALA A 131 28.87 8.81 -0.41
CA ALA A 131 28.97 7.52 0.32
C ALA A 131 28.78 6.27 -0.57
N LYS A 132 29.48 5.18 -0.22
CA LYS A 132 29.86 3.99 -1.02
C LYS A 132 28.95 2.75 -0.87
N VAL A 133 29.12 1.80 -1.80
CA VAL A 133 28.34 0.58 -2.12
C VAL A 133 28.97 -0.73 -1.59
N THR A 134 28.17 -1.73 -1.21
CA THR A 134 28.57 -3.13 -0.88
C THR A 134 27.55 -4.14 -1.49
N PRO A 135 27.93 -5.38 -1.89
CA PRO A 135 27.08 -6.25 -2.73
C PRO A 135 26.15 -7.23 -1.99
N ALA A 136 25.18 -7.78 -2.74
CA ALA A 136 23.94 -8.45 -2.33
C ALA A 136 24.04 -9.95 -1.94
N ILE A 137 23.09 -10.41 -1.11
CA ILE A 137 22.84 -11.81 -0.71
C ILE A 137 21.32 -12.10 -0.89
N GLN A 138 20.99 -13.28 -1.43
CA GLN A 138 19.68 -13.70 -1.99
C GLN A 138 18.56 -14.16 -1.02
N SER A 139 17.32 -13.82 -1.40
CA SER A 139 16.02 -14.51 -1.18
C SER A 139 15.21 -14.28 0.12
N THR A 140 14.19 -13.43 0.00
CA THR A 140 12.81 -13.53 0.52
C THR A 140 12.01 -12.46 -0.22
N GLU A 141 11.68 -12.74 -1.48
CA GLU A 141 11.24 -11.73 -2.44
C GLU A 141 9.81 -11.25 -2.15
N ILE A 142 9.68 -9.93 -2.01
CA ILE A 142 8.38 -9.27 -2.10
C ILE A 142 7.99 -9.30 -3.57
N ILE A 143 6.84 -9.89 -3.86
CA ILE A 143 6.33 -10.09 -5.22
C ILE A 143 5.34 -8.98 -5.56
N GLY A 144 5.54 -8.31 -6.69
CA GLY A 144 4.63 -7.29 -7.23
C GLY A 144 5.20 -6.61 -8.47
N GLU A 145 4.39 -6.43 -9.51
CA GLU A 145 4.75 -5.71 -10.74
C GLU A 145 3.95 -4.42 -10.93
N SER A 146 2.85 -4.27 -10.18
CA SER A 146 2.00 -3.07 -10.25
C SER A 146 2.78 -1.76 -10.00
N PRO A 147 2.39 -0.64 -10.66
CA PRO A 147 3.03 0.66 -10.45
C PRO A 147 3.08 1.09 -8.98
N ALA A 148 2.01 0.79 -8.22
CA ALA A 148 1.93 1.08 -6.79
C ALA A 148 2.97 0.29 -5.96
N MET A 149 3.30 -0.93 -6.36
CA MET A 149 4.38 -1.71 -5.72
C MET A 149 5.77 -1.22 -6.13
N GLN A 150 5.93 -0.71 -7.35
CA GLN A 150 7.20 -0.11 -7.78
C GLN A 150 7.59 1.09 -6.91
N GLU A 151 6.63 1.93 -6.52
CA GLU A 151 6.88 3.02 -5.57
C GLU A 151 7.38 2.51 -4.21
N VAL A 152 6.79 1.43 -3.70
CA VAL A 152 7.22 0.79 -2.45
C VAL A 152 8.66 0.27 -2.58
N PHE A 153 9.01 -0.38 -3.69
CA PHE A 153 10.37 -0.89 -3.92
C PHE A 153 11.39 0.25 -4.05
N ARG A 154 11.05 1.34 -4.73
CA ARG A 154 11.89 2.54 -4.78
C ARG A 154 12.13 3.11 -3.39
N ALA A 155 11.09 3.18 -2.56
CA ALA A 155 11.20 3.64 -1.18
C ALA A 155 12.11 2.72 -0.35
N ILE A 156 11.95 1.39 -0.46
CA ILE A 156 12.82 0.43 0.22
C ILE A 156 14.28 0.60 -0.21
N GLY A 157 14.55 0.69 -1.51
CA GLY A 157 15.89 0.89 -2.05
C GLY A 157 16.56 2.12 -1.46
N ARG A 158 15.88 3.27 -1.52
CA ARG A 158 16.37 4.55 -0.98
C ARG A 158 16.58 4.54 0.53
N LEU A 159 15.70 3.88 1.28
CA LEU A 159 15.72 3.89 2.74
C LEU A 159 16.58 2.79 3.35
N SER A 160 16.94 1.76 2.58
CA SER A 160 17.73 0.63 3.06
C SER A 160 19.05 1.08 3.69
N GLN A 161 19.76 2.04 3.06
CA GLN A 161 21.06 2.55 3.52
C GLN A 161 20.97 3.55 4.68
N SER A 162 19.78 4.06 4.99
CA SER A 162 19.60 5.06 6.04
C SER A 162 19.37 4.44 7.41
N HIS A 163 19.77 5.13 8.49
CA HIS A 163 19.43 4.76 9.87
C HIS A 163 18.10 5.37 10.36
N ILE A 164 17.42 6.14 9.52
CA ILE A 164 16.17 6.83 9.86
C ILE A 164 15.06 5.83 10.18
N THR A 165 14.21 6.19 11.15
CA THR A 165 12.99 5.47 11.50
C THR A 165 11.98 5.50 10.36
N VAL A 166 11.46 4.33 10.01
CA VAL A 166 10.46 4.19 8.95
C VAL A 166 9.15 3.73 9.56
N LEU A 167 8.06 4.43 9.23
CA LEU A 167 6.70 4.04 9.56
C LEU A 167 6.04 3.41 8.32
N ILE A 168 5.65 2.14 8.44
CA ILE A 168 4.98 1.36 7.39
C ILE A 168 3.48 1.37 7.68
N ASN A 169 2.70 1.95 6.77
CA ASN A 169 1.24 1.95 6.85
C ASN A 169 0.66 1.01 5.82
N GLY A 170 -0.29 0.18 6.26
CA GLY A 170 -1.01 -0.71 5.38
C GLY A 170 -2.01 -1.54 6.14
N GLU A 171 -3.08 -1.95 5.45
CA GLU A 171 -4.08 -2.83 6.06
C GLU A 171 -3.48 -4.17 6.49
N SER A 172 -4.21 -4.88 7.34
CA SER A 172 -3.82 -6.23 7.75
C SER A 172 -3.68 -7.14 6.53
N GLY A 173 -2.61 -7.95 6.52
CA GLY A 173 -2.34 -8.90 5.44
C GLY A 173 -1.78 -8.30 4.15
N THR A 174 -1.37 -7.02 4.11
CA THR A 174 -0.76 -6.40 2.91
C THR A 174 0.72 -6.71 2.71
N GLY A 175 1.42 -7.22 3.74
CA GLY A 175 2.85 -7.55 3.68
C GLY A 175 3.79 -6.60 4.43
N LYS A 176 3.31 -5.85 5.44
CA LYS A 176 4.12 -4.90 6.23
C LYS A 176 5.42 -5.50 6.78
N GLU A 177 5.33 -6.71 7.32
CA GLU A 177 6.49 -7.43 7.88
C GLU A 177 7.54 -7.77 6.81
N LEU A 178 7.12 -8.13 5.59
CA LEU A 178 8.04 -8.39 4.49
C LEU A 178 8.81 -7.13 4.08
N VAL A 179 8.13 -5.97 4.05
CA VAL A 179 8.77 -4.68 3.80
C VAL A 179 9.79 -4.34 4.90
N ALA A 180 9.46 -4.59 6.16
CA ALA A 180 10.40 -4.38 7.26
C ALA A 180 11.65 -5.29 7.16
N HIS A 181 11.45 -6.56 6.81
CA HIS A 181 12.55 -7.48 6.53
C HIS A 181 13.42 -7.02 5.37
N ALA A 182 12.81 -6.55 4.28
CA ALA A 182 13.55 -6.02 3.13
C ALA A 182 14.41 -4.80 3.53
N LEU A 183 13.85 -3.85 4.28
CA LEU A 183 14.58 -2.70 4.79
C LEU A 183 15.81 -3.10 5.63
N HIS A 184 15.65 -4.10 6.50
CA HIS A 184 16.76 -4.61 7.31
C HIS A 184 17.82 -5.34 6.48
N ARG A 185 17.39 -6.27 5.64
CA ARG A 185 18.23 -7.13 4.79
C ARG A 185 19.14 -6.32 3.88
N HIS A 186 18.64 -5.21 3.37
CA HIS A 186 19.38 -4.35 2.45
C HIS A 186 20.13 -3.22 3.14
N SER A 187 20.08 -3.14 4.47
CA SER A 187 20.77 -2.13 5.25
C SER A 187 22.21 -2.53 5.61
N PRO A 188 23.04 -1.58 6.07
CA PRO A 188 24.35 -1.88 6.67
C PRO A 188 24.29 -2.83 7.89
N ARG A 189 23.09 -3.03 8.46
CA ARG A 189 22.84 -3.91 9.62
C ARG A 189 22.31 -5.29 9.23
N SER A 190 22.37 -5.68 7.95
CA SER A 190 21.84 -6.96 7.44
C SER A 190 22.40 -8.21 8.11
N SER A 191 23.63 -8.14 8.63
CA SER A 191 24.29 -9.22 9.39
C SER A 191 23.99 -9.20 10.89
N LYS A 192 23.22 -8.21 11.36
CA LYS A 192 22.87 -8.00 12.78
C LYS A 192 21.47 -8.52 13.07
N PRO A 193 21.06 -8.64 14.34
CA PRO A 193 19.75 -9.18 14.68
C PRO A 193 18.60 -8.35 14.09
N PHE A 194 17.60 -9.04 13.54
CA PHE A 194 16.27 -8.50 13.27
C PHE A 194 15.30 -9.07 14.30
N ILE A 195 14.80 -8.22 15.19
CA ILE A 195 13.85 -8.62 16.22
C ILE A 195 12.49 -8.05 15.85
N ALA A 196 11.52 -8.92 15.56
CA ALA A 196 10.14 -8.54 15.30
C ALA A 196 9.29 -8.70 16.56
N LEU A 197 8.42 -7.72 16.83
CA LEU A 197 7.51 -7.74 17.96
C LEU A 197 6.14 -7.21 17.53
N ASN A 198 5.11 -8.04 17.65
CA ASN A 198 3.73 -7.66 17.35
C ASN A 198 3.01 -7.23 18.64
N MET A 199 2.63 -5.96 18.71
CA MET A 199 2.00 -5.37 19.92
C MET A 199 0.62 -5.97 20.19
N ALA A 200 -0.14 -6.30 19.16
CA ALA A 200 -1.49 -6.86 19.29
C ALA A 200 -1.49 -8.30 19.82
N ALA A 201 -0.36 -9.03 19.70
CA ALA A 201 -0.24 -10.41 20.16
C ALA A 201 0.18 -10.54 21.64
N ILE A 202 0.59 -9.44 22.28
CA ILE A 202 1.14 -9.45 23.64
C ILE A 202 0.12 -8.78 24.58
N PRO A 203 -0.18 -9.39 25.73
CA PRO A 203 -0.99 -8.75 26.76
C PRO A 203 -0.43 -7.38 27.14
N LYS A 204 -1.29 -6.36 27.25
CA LYS A 204 -0.87 -4.95 27.42
C LYS A 204 0.05 -4.72 28.62
N ASP A 205 -0.20 -5.45 29.70
CA ASP A 205 0.59 -5.49 30.94
C ASP A 205 1.99 -6.08 30.76
N LEU A 206 2.21 -6.92 29.75
CA LEU A 206 3.49 -7.56 29.48
C LEU A 206 4.32 -6.85 28.40
N ILE A 207 3.72 -5.96 27.60
CA ILE A 207 4.42 -5.24 26.52
C ILE A 207 5.67 -4.52 27.04
N GLU A 208 5.57 -3.86 28.20
CA GLU A 208 6.68 -3.13 28.79
C GLU A 208 7.84 -4.06 29.17
N THR A 209 7.55 -5.19 29.81
CA THR A 209 8.57 -6.15 30.24
C THR A 209 9.18 -6.93 29.07
N GLU A 210 8.42 -7.19 27.99
CA GLU A 210 8.97 -7.78 26.77
C GLU A 210 9.90 -6.79 26.03
N LEU A 211 9.52 -5.50 25.93
CA LEU A 211 10.33 -4.48 25.26
C LEU A 211 11.62 -4.15 26.01
N PHE A 212 11.51 -3.81 27.30
CA PHE A 212 12.61 -3.24 28.09
C PHE A 212 13.26 -4.25 29.04
N GLY A 213 12.69 -5.44 29.22
CA GLY A 213 13.18 -6.40 30.19
C GLY A 213 12.89 -5.98 31.64
N HIS A 214 13.29 -6.81 32.59
CA HIS A 214 13.06 -6.54 34.01
C HIS A 214 14.23 -7.02 34.87
N GLU A 215 14.41 -6.34 36.01
CA GLU A 215 15.30 -6.79 37.07
C GLU A 215 14.63 -7.85 37.96
N LYS A 216 15.46 -8.62 38.69
CA LYS A 216 14.96 -9.57 39.68
C LYS A 216 14.16 -8.82 40.76
N GLY A 217 12.93 -9.25 41.01
CA GLY A 217 12.04 -8.65 42.00
C GLY A 217 11.25 -7.42 41.52
N ALA A 218 11.26 -7.11 40.22
CA ALA A 218 10.53 -5.96 39.68
C ALA A 218 8.99 -6.06 39.83
N PHE A 219 8.45 -7.28 39.85
CA PHE A 219 7.03 -7.57 40.10
C PHE A 219 6.89 -8.98 40.70
N THR A 220 5.69 -9.32 41.18
CA THR A 220 5.40 -10.66 41.74
C THR A 220 5.61 -11.74 40.68
N GLY A 221 6.61 -12.60 40.87
CA GLY A 221 6.99 -13.65 39.90
C GLY A 221 8.28 -13.38 39.12
N ALA A 222 8.89 -12.20 39.26
CA ALA A 222 10.19 -11.84 38.66
C ALA A 222 11.37 -12.51 39.39
N ASN A 223 11.49 -13.83 39.27
CA ASN A 223 12.49 -14.63 40.01
C ASN A 223 13.93 -14.46 39.49
N SER A 224 14.09 -14.03 38.24
CA SER A 224 15.37 -13.74 37.60
C SER A 224 15.27 -12.48 36.77
N GLN A 225 16.42 -11.87 36.48
CA GLN A 225 16.52 -10.79 35.51
C GLN A 225 16.28 -11.35 34.10
N ARG A 226 15.61 -10.59 33.23
CA ARG A 226 15.38 -10.95 31.83
C ARG A 226 15.64 -9.76 30.91
N GLN A 227 16.39 -10.01 29.84
CA GLN A 227 16.69 -8.99 28.81
C GLN A 227 15.46 -8.73 27.93
N GLY A 228 15.21 -7.45 27.64
CA GLY A 228 14.15 -7.02 26.73
C GLY A 228 14.52 -7.11 25.25
N ARG A 229 13.54 -6.87 24.38
CA ARG A 229 13.75 -6.86 22.92
C ARG A 229 14.70 -5.77 22.45
N PHE A 230 14.75 -4.62 23.13
CA PHE A 230 15.73 -3.58 22.80
C PHE A 230 17.18 -4.05 22.99
N GLU A 231 17.47 -4.80 24.06
CA GLU A 231 18.82 -5.35 24.28
C GLU A 231 19.15 -6.42 23.25
N GLN A 232 18.18 -7.29 22.94
CA GLN A 232 18.35 -8.35 21.92
C GLN A 232 18.58 -7.78 20.51
N ALA A 233 17.98 -6.62 20.22
CA ALA A 233 18.10 -5.93 18.94
C ALA A 233 19.32 -5.01 18.84
N ASN A 234 20.17 -4.94 19.87
CA ASN A 234 21.31 -4.02 19.92
C ASN A 234 22.27 -4.21 18.74
N GLY A 235 22.62 -3.12 18.06
CA GLY A 235 23.38 -3.08 16.81
C GLY A 235 22.58 -3.50 15.57
N GLY A 236 21.32 -3.92 15.71
CA GLY A 236 20.47 -4.46 14.67
C GLY A 236 19.24 -3.60 14.38
N THR A 237 18.12 -4.25 14.10
CA THR A 237 16.83 -3.61 13.81
C THR A 237 15.72 -4.21 14.67
N LEU A 238 14.92 -3.35 15.30
CA LEU A 238 13.72 -3.73 16.02
C LEU A 238 12.51 -3.31 15.19
N PHE A 239 11.72 -4.30 14.79
CA PHE A 239 10.47 -4.12 14.07
C PHE A 239 9.30 -4.16 15.05
N LEU A 240 8.57 -3.05 15.15
CA LEU A 240 7.40 -2.89 16.00
C LEU A 240 6.14 -2.95 15.13
N ASP A 241 5.52 -4.14 15.06
CA ASP A 241 4.26 -4.31 14.34
C ASP A 241 3.06 -3.93 15.20
N GLU A 242 2.08 -3.32 14.55
CA GLU A 242 0.89 -2.74 15.16
C GLU A 242 1.20 -1.74 16.30
N ILE A 243 2.09 -0.77 16.03
CA ILE A 243 2.51 0.24 17.01
C ILE A 243 1.35 1.04 17.63
N GLY A 244 0.22 1.16 16.91
CA GLY A 244 -1.01 1.80 17.41
C GLY A 244 -1.66 1.10 18.61
N ASP A 245 -1.36 -0.20 18.83
CA ASP A 245 -1.87 -0.96 19.97
C ASP A 245 -1.00 -0.82 21.24
N MET A 246 0.08 -0.03 21.18
CA MET A 246 0.95 0.22 22.32
C MET A 246 0.25 1.02 23.43
N PRO A 247 0.27 0.55 24.69
CA PRO A 247 -0.26 1.29 25.83
C PRO A 247 0.40 2.67 26.00
N PHE A 248 -0.38 3.67 26.40
CA PHE A 248 0.06 5.06 26.53
C PHE A 248 1.26 5.24 27.48
N GLU A 249 1.32 4.46 28.57
CA GLU A 249 2.42 4.50 29.52
C GLU A 249 3.74 4.04 28.88
N THR A 250 3.69 2.96 28.09
CA THR A 250 4.84 2.40 27.36
C THR A 250 5.38 3.37 26.31
N GLN A 251 4.50 4.15 25.65
CA GLN A 251 4.87 5.13 24.62
C GLN A 251 5.88 6.16 25.15
N THR A 252 5.75 6.57 26.42
CA THR A 252 6.68 7.54 27.05
C THR A 252 8.10 6.99 27.15
N ARG A 253 8.26 5.69 27.42
CA ARG A 253 9.58 5.06 27.49
C ARG A 253 10.16 4.81 26.10
N LEU A 254 9.32 4.43 25.13
CA LEU A 254 9.75 4.32 23.74
C LEU A 254 10.29 5.65 23.21
N LEU A 255 9.63 6.77 23.52
CA LEU A 255 10.09 8.11 23.15
C LEU A 255 11.50 8.40 23.68
N ARG A 256 11.78 8.05 24.94
CA ARG A 256 13.12 8.22 25.54
C ARG A 256 14.18 7.41 24.80
N VAL A 257 13.89 6.16 24.45
CA VAL A 257 14.82 5.34 23.66
C VAL A 257 15.09 5.94 22.29
N LEU A 258 14.04 6.43 21.62
CA LEU A 258 14.17 7.09 20.31
C LEU A 258 14.96 8.39 20.38
N ALA A 259 14.92 9.09 21.52
CA ALA A 259 15.62 10.35 21.78
C ALA A 259 17.09 10.13 22.14
N ASP A 260 17.36 9.32 23.16
CA ASP A 260 18.64 9.26 23.87
C ASP A 260 19.42 7.95 23.60
N GLY A 261 18.78 6.93 23.02
CA GLY A 261 19.38 5.62 22.79
C GLY A 261 19.59 4.81 24.07
N GLU A 262 18.91 5.17 25.16
CA GLU A 262 19.00 4.48 26.45
C GLU A 262 17.63 4.30 27.11
N PHE A 263 17.52 3.29 27.96
CA PHE A 263 16.34 3.04 28.80
C PHE A 263 16.71 2.36 30.12
N TYR A 264 15.73 2.23 31.00
CA TYR A 264 15.83 1.46 32.23
C TYR A 264 14.96 0.21 32.11
N ARG A 265 15.50 -0.92 32.60
CA ARG A 265 14.68 -2.13 32.79
C ARG A 265 13.55 -1.84 33.79
N VAL A 266 12.46 -2.60 33.71
CA VAL A 266 11.40 -2.50 34.71
C VAL A 266 11.97 -2.85 36.08
N GLY A 267 11.82 -1.93 37.05
CA GLY A 267 12.41 -2.04 38.40
C GLY A 267 13.92 -1.77 38.48
N GLY A 268 14.58 -1.40 37.38
CA GLY A 268 16.00 -1.09 37.33
C GLY A 268 16.30 0.41 37.44
N HIS A 269 17.48 0.73 37.96
CA HIS A 269 17.98 2.12 38.09
C HIS A 269 19.25 2.37 37.27
N ILE A 270 19.78 1.34 36.61
CA ILE A 270 20.97 1.42 35.77
C ILE A 270 20.50 1.61 34.32
N PRO A 271 20.93 2.69 33.62
CA PRO A 271 20.57 2.90 32.23
C PRO A 271 21.28 1.86 31.34
N VAL A 272 20.55 1.36 30.36
CA VAL A 272 21.01 0.43 29.34
C VAL A 272 21.04 1.17 28.01
N LYS A 273 22.24 1.36 27.46
CA LYS A 273 22.45 2.01 26.17
C LYS A 273 22.39 0.98 25.04
N VAL A 274 21.61 1.28 24.00
CA VAL A 274 21.44 0.43 22.83
C VAL A 274 21.49 1.25 21.54
N ASP A 275 22.04 0.65 20.49
CA ASP A 275 22.03 1.22 19.15
C ASP A 275 21.09 0.39 18.26
N VAL A 276 19.83 0.80 18.13
CA VAL A 276 18.78 0.03 17.44
C VAL A 276 18.12 0.88 16.36
N ARG A 277 18.07 0.36 15.14
CA ARG A 277 17.24 0.94 14.07
C ARG A 277 15.79 0.53 14.31
N ILE A 278 14.88 1.49 14.33
CA ILE A 278 13.46 1.24 14.55
C ILE A 278 12.72 1.26 13.22
N VAL A 279 11.95 0.21 12.97
CA VAL A 279 10.96 0.14 11.89
C VAL A 279 9.61 -0.12 12.56
N ALA A 280 8.64 0.76 12.37
CA ALA A 280 7.31 0.61 12.95
C ALA A 280 6.29 0.32 11.86
N ALA A 281 5.25 -0.46 12.16
CA ALA A 281 4.15 -0.73 11.26
C ALA A 281 2.81 -0.58 11.96
N THR A 282 1.78 -0.16 11.23
CA THR A 282 0.40 -0.16 11.73
C THR A 282 -0.63 -0.14 10.61
N HIS A 283 -1.80 -0.74 10.87
CA HIS A 283 -3.01 -0.54 10.06
C HIS A 283 -3.90 0.61 10.54
N GLN A 284 -3.66 1.14 11.74
CA GLN A 284 -4.49 2.19 12.35
C GLN A 284 -4.06 3.57 11.86
N ASP A 285 -5.00 4.51 11.94
CA ASP A 285 -4.72 5.93 11.73
C ASP A 285 -4.17 6.54 13.01
N LEU A 286 -2.84 6.71 13.07
CA LEU A 286 -2.17 7.27 14.24
C LEU A 286 -2.55 8.73 14.49
N GLU A 287 -2.86 9.51 13.45
CA GLU A 287 -3.27 10.92 13.61
C GLU A 287 -4.60 11.01 14.35
N LYS A 288 -5.54 10.13 13.97
CA LYS A 288 -6.80 9.99 14.70
C LYS A 288 -6.57 9.53 16.15
N LEU A 289 -5.69 8.56 16.39
CA LEU A 289 -5.38 8.13 17.76
C LEU A 289 -4.72 9.23 18.61
N VAL A 290 -3.94 10.12 17.99
CA VAL A 290 -3.40 11.31 18.67
C VAL A 290 -4.52 12.26 19.05
N HIS A 291 -5.44 12.56 18.12
CA HIS A 291 -6.60 13.41 18.39
C HIS A 291 -7.49 12.83 19.51
N ASP A 292 -7.68 11.51 19.53
CA ASP A 292 -8.46 10.80 20.55
C ASP A 292 -7.70 10.66 21.90
N GLY A 293 -6.47 11.19 22.03
CA GLY A 293 -5.65 11.09 23.25
C GLY A 293 -5.15 9.67 23.58
N ARG A 294 -5.21 8.75 22.61
CA ARG A 294 -4.79 7.34 22.74
C ARG A 294 -3.35 7.11 22.30
N PHE A 295 -2.79 8.02 21.52
CA PHE A 295 -1.40 7.98 21.08
C PHE A 295 -0.74 9.34 21.34
N ARG A 296 0.53 9.35 21.74
CA ARG A 296 1.23 10.59 22.03
C ARG A 296 1.68 11.28 20.75
N GLU A 297 1.44 12.59 20.68
CA GLU A 297 1.83 13.44 19.56
C GLU A 297 3.35 13.46 19.37
N ASP A 298 4.11 13.60 20.46
CA ASP A 298 5.58 13.60 20.45
C ASP A 298 6.19 12.32 19.86
N LEU A 299 5.64 11.16 20.23
CA LEU A 299 6.03 9.86 19.68
C LEU A 299 5.62 9.72 18.22
N TYR A 300 4.42 10.17 17.84
CA TYR A 300 3.96 10.13 16.45
C TYR A 300 4.93 10.89 15.54
N HIS A 301 5.33 12.11 15.89
CA HIS A 301 6.28 12.89 15.09
C HIS A 301 7.67 12.24 15.02
N ARG A 302 8.12 11.56 16.08
CA ARG A 302 9.41 10.86 16.09
C ARG A 302 9.40 9.56 15.27
N LEU A 303 8.25 8.91 15.14
CA LEU A 303 8.07 7.71 14.31
C LEU A 303 7.79 8.06 12.84
N ASN A 304 6.97 9.08 12.59
CA ASN A 304 6.53 9.51 11.27
C ASN A 304 7.55 10.43 10.58
N VAL A 305 8.82 10.01 10.54
CA VAL A 305 9.88 10.74 9.82
C VAL A 305 9.80 10.44 8.33
N ILE A 306 9.71 9.15 7.99
CA ILE A 306 9.46 8.68 6.63
C ILE A 306 8.37 7.62 6.66
N ARG A 307 7.38 7.79 5.78
CA ARG A 307 6.21 6.91 5.67
C ARG A 307 6.27 6.09 4.39
N ILE A 308 6.10 4.77 4.51
CA ILE A 308 5.88 3.87 3.37
C ILE A 308 4.42 3.40 3.44
N HIS A 309 3.64 3.72 2.42
CA HIS A 309 2.28 3.22 2.28
C HIS A 309 2.26 1.96 1.42
N ILE A 310 1.74 0.85 1.95
CA ILE A 310 1.59 -0.39 1.20
C ILE A 310 0.16 -0.44 0.64
N PRO A 311 -0.01 -0.55 -0.69
CA PRO A 311 -1.32 -0.59 -1.31
C PRO A 311 -2.09 -1.87 -0.96
N LYS A 312 -3.41 -1.74 -0.81
CA LYS A 312 -4.33 -2.87 -0.69
C LYS A 312 -4.25 -3.75 -1.93
N LEU A 313 -4.49 -5.05 -1.78
CA LEU A 313 -4.49 -5.97 -2.91
C LEU A 313 -5.52 -5.57 -3.99
N ALA A 314 -6.67 -5.03 -3.56
CA ALA A 314 -7.71 -4.52 -4.47
C ALA A 314 -7.27 -3.33 -5.36
N HIS A 315 -6.21 -2.61 -4.98
CA HIS A 315 -5.65 -1.49 -5.76
C HIS A 315 -4.47 -1.93 -6.65
N ARG A 316 -4.01 -3.18 -6.52
CA ARG A 316 -2.95 -3.79 -7.34
C ARG A 316 -3.41 -5.15 -7.87
N ARG A 317 -4.55 -5.13 -8.57
CA ARG A 317 -5.22 -6.35 -9.03
C ARG A 317 -4.36 -7.15 -10.02
N GLU A 318 -3.54 -6.45 -10.79
CA GLU A 318 -2.56 -7.01 -11.74
C GLU A 318 -1.57 -7.98 -11.06
N ASP A 319 -1.29 -7.81 -9.77
CA ASP A 319 -0.36 -8.68 -9.03
C ASP A 319 -1.02 -10.01 -8.61
N ILE A 320 -2.35 -10.11 -8.63
CA ILE A 320 -3.10 -11.26 -8.08
C ILE A 320 -2.75 -12.57 -8.79
N PRO A 321 -2.70 -12.67 -10.13
CA PRO A 321 -2.37 -13.93 -10.81
C PRO A 321 -0.97 -14.45 -10.45
N MET A 322 0.02 -13.55 -10.44
CA MET A 322 1.41 -13.89 -10.09
C MET A 322 1.53 -14.32 -8.62
N LEU A 323 0.90 -13.58 -7.69
CA LEU A 323 0.87 -13.94 -6.28
C LEU A 323 0.19 -15.30 -6.06
N ALA A 324 -0.93 -15.55 -6.73
CA ALA A 324 -1.67 -16.80 -6.61
C ALA A 324 -0.87 -17.98 -7.15
N GLN A 325 -0.18 -17.82 -8.28
CA GLN A 325 0.73 -18.84 -8.82
C GLN A 325 1.84 -19.17 -7.82
N HIS A 326 2.46 -18.16 -7.23
CA HIS A 326 3.49 -18.34 -6.21
C HIS A 326 2.96 -19.10 -4.98
N PHE A 327 1.79 -18.71 -4.44
CA PHE A 327 1.21 -19.38 -3.28
C PHE A 327 0.76 -20.81 -3.55
N LEU A 328 0.22 -21.09 -4.74
CA LEU A 328 -0.13 -22.46 -5.15
C LEU A 328 1.10 -23.34 -5.33
N ALA A 329 2.19 -22.80 -5.89
CA ALA A 329 3.46 -23.51 -5.98
C ALA A 329 4.05 -23.82 -4.60
N ARG A 330 4.03 -22.83 -3.71
CA ARG A 330 4.49 -22.98 -2.32
C ARG A 330 3.65 -23.99 -1.55
N ALA A 331 2.32 -23.90 -1.63
CA ALA A 331 1.40 -24.84 -0.97
C ALA A 331 1.58 -26.26 -1.50
N GLY A 332 1.76 -26.45 -2.82
CA GLY A 332 2.08 -27.75 -3.40
C GLY A 332 3.36 -28.35 -2.83
N LYS A 333 4.43 -27.55 -2.75
CA LYS A 333 5.71 -27.98 -2.15
C LYS A 333 5.59 -28.33 -0.67
N GLU A 334 4.86 -27.53 0.11
CA GLU A 334 4.62 -27.77 1.54
C GLU A 334 3.81 -29.06 1.79
N LEU A 335 2.83 -29.35 0.93
CA LEU A 335 1.94 -30.50 1.06
C LEU A 335 2.42 -31.75 0.30
N GLY A 336 3.54 -31.67 -0.43
CA GLY A 336 4.08 -32.78 -1.23
C GLY A 336 3.21 -33.16 -2.43
N VAL A 337 2.43 -32.20 -2.97
CA VAL A 337 1.56 -32.40 -4.12
C VAL A 337 1.96 -31.50 -5.29
N ASN A 338 1.54 -31.87 -6.50
CA ASN A 338 1.76 -31.00 -7.65
C ASN A 338 1.01 -29.68 -7.48
N PRO A 339 1.62 -28.53 -7.80
CA PRO A 339 0.95 -27.23 -7.79
C PRO A 339 -0.31 -27.24 -8.65
N LYS A 340 -1.38 -26.64 -8.12
CA LYS A 340 -2.60 -26.39 -8.89
C LYS A 340 -2.34 -25.28 -9.92
N ILE A 341 -3.07 -25.35 -11.03
CA ILE A 341 -2.99 -24.39 -12.13
C ILE A 341 -4.32 -23.63 -12.17
N LEU A 342 -4.27 -22.31 -12.05
CA LEU A 342 -5.45 -21.47 -12.25
C LEU A 342 -5.75 -21.38 -13.75
N ARG A 343 -6.99 -21.65 -14.13
CA ARG A 343 -7.50 -21.34 -15.47
C ARG A 343 -7.54 -19.82 -15.69
N PRO A 344 -7.37 -19.31 -16.93
CA PRO A 344 -7.44 -17.87 -17.22
C PRO A 344 -8.72 -17.20 -16.69
N GLU A 345 -9.87 -17.87 -16.86
CA GLU A 345 -11.17 -17.36 -16.40
C GLU A 345 -11.21 -17.24 -14.86
N THR A 346 -10.54 -18.14 -14.15
CA THR A 346 -10.39 -18.09 -12.68
C THR A 346 -9.48 -16.93 -12.26
N GLN A 347 -8.39 -16.69 -13.00
CA GLN A 347 -7.49 -15.57 -12.72
C GLN A 347 -8.21 -14.23 -12.89
N GLU A 348 -8.95 -14.05 -13.99
CA GLU A 348 -9.76 -12.85 -14.23
C GLU A 348 -10.81 -12.64 -13.14
N TYR A 349 -11.50 -13.72 -12.75
CA TYR A 349 -12.47 -13.67 -11.66
C TYR A 349 -11.81 -13.26 -10.33
N MET A 350 -10.67 -13.87 -9.99
CA MET A 350 -9.93 -13.54 -8.77
C MET A 350 -9.44 -12.09 -8.75
N GLN A 351 -9.11 -11.51 -9.90
CA GLN A 351 -8.72 -10.10 -9.99
C GLN A 351 -9.85 -9.13 -9.66
N GLN A 352 -11.11 -9.53 -9.86
CA GLN A 352 -12.29 -8.70 -9.60
C GLN A 352 -12.74 -8.73 -8.15
N LEU A 353 -12.22 -9.66 -7.34
CA LEU A 353 -12.57 -9.81 -5.94
C LEU A 353 -11.97 -8.67 -5.08
N PRO A 354 -12.64 -8.25 -4.00
CA PRO A 354 -12.19 -7.14 -3.16
C PRO A 354 -11.05 -7.50 -2.21
N TRP A 355 -10.80 -8.79 -1.94
CA TRP A 355 -9.73 -9.28 -1.06
C TRP A 355 -9.58 -8.49 0.26
N GLN A 356 -10.61 -8.51 1.10
CA GLN A 356 -10.64 -7.76 2.38
C GLN A 356 -9.47 -8.12 3.32
N GLY A 357 -9.00 -9.37 3.30
CA GLY A 357 -7.82 -9.79 4.06
C GLY A 357 -6.50 -9.70 3.29
N ASN A 358 -6.50 -8.98 2.16
CA ASN A 358 -5.37 -8.72 1.28
C ASN A 358 -4.61 -10.00 0.89
N VAL A 359 -3.27 -9.93 0.86
CA VAL A 359 -2.38 -11.03 0.43
C VAL A 359 -2.52 -12.24 1.36
N ARG A 360 -2.74 -12.03 2.66
CA ARG A 360 -2.96 -13.13 3.62
C ARG A 360 -4.24 -13.93 3.31
N GLN A 361 -5.32 -13.27 2.87
CA GLN A 361 -6.52 -13.95 2.42
C GLN A 361 -6.23 -14.76 1.14
N LEU A 362 -5.55 -14.17 0.17
CA LEU A 362 -5.16 -14.85 -1.08
C LEU A 362 -4.31 -16.10 -0.81
N GLU A 363 -3.30 -15.99 0.05
CA GLU A 363 -2.45 -17.12 0.46
C GLU A 363 -3.27 -18.25 1.09
N ASN A 364 -4.16 -17.92 2.03
CA ASN A 364 -5.04 -18.90 2.68
C ASN A 364 -6.00 -19.56 1.68
N THR A 365 -6.55 -18.79 0.73
CA THR A 365 -7.39 -19.33 -0.34
C THR A 365 -6.59 -20.29 -1.22
N CYS A 366 -5.37 -19.95 -1.62
CA CYS A 366 -4.51 -20.84 -2.43
C CYS A 366 -4.17 -22.15 -1.69
N ARG A 367 -3.88 -22.08 -0.38
CA ARG A 367 -3.69 -23.27 0.45
C ARG A 367 -4.94 -24.12 0.52
N TRP A 368 -6.10 -23.50 0.74
CA TRP A 368 -7.39 -24.20 0.77
C TRP A 368 -7.70 -24.90 -0.56
N LEU A 369 -7.49 -24.21 -1.71
CA LEU A 369 -7.67 -24.79 -3.04
C LEU A 369 -6.76 -25.99 -3.28
N THR A 370 -5.53 -25.94 -2.77
CA THR A 370 -4.55 -27.03 -2.89
C THR A 370 -5.03 -28.30 -2.18
N VAL A 371 -5.71 -28.15 -1.04
CA VAL A 371 -6.22 -29.26 -0.23
C VAL A 371 -7.59 -29.77 -0.73
N MET A 372 -8.49 -28.87 -1.09
CA MET A 372 -9.90 -29.21 -1.34
C MET A 372 -10.18 -29.69 -2.77
N ILE A 373 -9.34 -29.29 -3.74
CA ILE A 373 -9.54 -29.66 -5.14
C ILE A 373 -8.76 -30.93 -5.44
N THR A 374 -9.43 -31.95 -5.99
CA THR A 374 -8.76 -33.19 -6.43
C THR A 374 -8.05 -33.00 -7.77
N GLY A 375 -8.65 -32.21 -8.69
CA GLY A 375 -8.10 -31.89 -10.01
C GLY A 375 -6.85 -30.99 -9.97
N ARG A 376 -6.08 -30.95 -11.06
CA ARG A 376 -4.91 -30.06 -11.19
C ARG A 376 -5.31 -28.63 -11.55
N GLU A 377 -6.38 -28.48 -12.31
CA GLU A 377 -6.90 -27.19 -12.75
C GLU A 377 -7.95 -26.68 -11.77
N VAL A 378 -7.96 -25.36 -11.56
CA VAL A 378 -8.92 -24.66 -10.69
C VAL A 378 -9.85 -23.82 -11.56
N TYR A 379 -11.14 -24.09 -11.43
CA TYR A 379 -12.22 -23.36 -12.09
C TYR A 379 -12.80 -22.27 -11.17
N PRO A 380 -13.51 -21.26 -11.68
CA PRO A 380 -14.16 -20.25 -10.83
C PRO A 380 -15.16 -20.89 -9.85
N GLU A 381 -15.77 -22.00 -10.27
CA GLU A 381 -16.69 -22.83 -9.50
C GLU A 381 -16.03 -23.56 -8.33
N ASP A 382 -14.70 -23.64 -8.27
CA ASP A 382 -13.98 -24.29 -7.17
C ASP A 382 -13.67 -23.30 -6.04
N LEU A 383 -13.84 -21.99 -6.25
CA LEU A 383 -13.54 -20.99 -5.23
C LEU A 383 -14.47 -21.10 -3.99
N PRO A 384 -14.02 -20.73 -2.79
CA PRO A 384 -14.87 -20.69 -1.60
C PRO A 384 -16.16 -19.88 -1.81
N SER A 385 -17.27 -20.32 -1.22
CA SER A 385 -18.58 -19.65 -1.39
C SER A 385 -18.58 -18.19 -0.92
N GLU A 386 -17.75 -17.86 0.07
CA GLU A 386 -17.57 -16.52 0.60
C GLU A 386 -16.99 -15.55 -0.45
N LEU A 387 -16.20 -16.07 -1.39
CA LEU A 387 -15.67 -15.28 -2.51
C LEU A 387 -16.66 -15.20 -3.67
N LYS A 388 -17.57 -16.19 -3.79
CA LYS A 388 -18.60 -16.24 -4.85
C LYS A 388 -19.80 -15.35 -4.61
N GLN A 389 -20.12 -15.07 -3.35
CA GLN A 389 -21.30 -14.30 -2.96
C GLN A 389 -21.13 -12.78 -3.08
N ILE A 390 -19.96 -12.31 -3.50
CA ILE A 390 -19.70 -10.90 -3.75
C ILE A 390 -20.23 -10.60 -5.16
N PRO A 391 -21.26 -9.74 -5.31
CA PRO A 391 -21.82 -9.45 -6.63
C PRO A 391 -20.74 -8.77 -7.47
N ILE A 392 -20.16 -9.52 -8.40
CA ILE A 392 -19.26 -8.99 -9.41
C ILE A 392 -20.13 -8.21 -10.39
N GLN A 393 -20.04 -6.88 -10.30
CA GLN A 393 -20.57 -5.98 -11.32
C GLN A 393 -19.82 -6.27 -12.62
N ARG A 394 -20.41 -7.07 -13.51
CA ARG A 394 -19.93 -7.19 -14.89
C ARG A 394 -20.17 -5.84 -15.57
N SER A 395 -19.10 -5.06 -15.69
CA SER A 395 -19.07 -3.83 -16.47
C SER A 395 -19.15 -4.22 -17.94
N ALA A 396 -20.32 -4.04 -18.55
CA ALA A 396 -20.45 -4.05 -19.99
C ALA A 396 -20.21 -2.62 -20.50
N GLU A 397 -19.09 -2.47 -21.21
CA GLU A 397 -18.82 -1.53 -22.30
C GLU A 397 -18.69 -0.02 -22.04
N ASP A 398 -17.46 0.44 -22.27
CA ASP A 398 -16.98 1.77 -22.71
C ASP A 398 -18.02 2.84 -23.07
N THR A 399 -18.02 3.97 -22.33
CA THR A 399 -17.76 5.30 -22.93
C THR A 399 -17.44 6.38 -21.88
N GLN A 400 -16.17 6.80 -21.89
CA GLN A 400 -15.61 8.11 -21.52
C GLN A 400 -15.73 8.72 -20.08
N PRO A 401 -14.70 9.50 -19.67
CA PRO A 401 -14.49 9.93 -18.30
C PRO A 401 -15.22 11.24 -18.00
N HIS A 402 -15.57 11.51 -16.74
CA HIS A 402 -15.42 12.81 -16.06
C HIS A 402 -16.06 12.81 -14.65
N ASN A 403 -15.27 13.32 -13.69
CA ASN A 403 -15.63 13.92 -12.41
C ASN A 403 -16.42 13.08 -11.38
N THR A 404 -15.59 12.39 -10.61
CA THR A 404 -15.72 11.92 -9.22
C THR A 404 -16.45 12.90 -8.30
N PHE A 405 -17.53 12.41 -7.67
CA PHE A 405 -18.11 12.74 -6.34
C PHE A 405 -19.62 13.05 -6.27
N ASP A 406 -20.30 13.55 -7.31
CA ASP A 406 -21.72 13.96 -7.18
C ASP A 406 -22.77 12.94 -7.67
N ARG A 407 -22.37 11.80 -8.24
CA ARG A 407 -23.31 10.81 -8.84
C ARG A 407 -23.64 9.59 -7.99
N ILE A 408 -23.15 9.48 -6.75
CA ILE A 408 -23.33 8.28 -5.91
C ILE A 408 -24.80 8.05 -5.48
N SER A 409 -25.72 8.99 -5.69
CA SER A 409 -27.07 8.85 -5.10
C SER A 409 -28.27 8.99 -6.03
N LEU A 410 -28.11 9.33 -7.32
CA LEU A 410 -29.25 9.46 -8.22
C LEU A 410 -29.47 8.23 -9.13
N HIS A 411 -28.39 7.59 -9.60
CA HIS A 411 -28.46 6.49 -10.57
C HIS A 411 -28.44 5.07 -9.97
N HIS A 412 -28.42 4.95 -8.64
CA HIS A 412 -28.39 3.64 -8.00
C HIS A 412 -29.78 3.15 -7.56
N TRP A 413 -30.70 4.06 -7.21
CA TRP A 413 -32.02 3.67 -6.72
C TRP A 413 -33.04 3.45 -7.84
N ASP A 414 -32.97 4.21 -8.93
CA ASP A 414 -33.73 3.98 -10.16
C ASP A 414 -33.37 2.63 -10.80
N GLU A 415 -32.08 2.27 -10.79
CA GLU A 415 -31.61 0.96 -11.28
C GLU A 415 -32.13 -0.19 -10.40
N LEU A 416 -32.02 -0.06 -9.07
CA LEU A 416 -32.56 -1.06 -8.13
C LEU A 416 -34.10 -1.18 -8.21
N LEU A 417 -34.81 -0.05 -8.38
CA LEU A 417 -36.26 -0.03 -8.58
C LEU A 417 -36.64 -0.68 -9.91
N GLY A 418 -35.86 -0.43 -10.96
CA GLY A 418 -36.02 -1.07 -12.27
C GLY A 418 -35.83 -2.59 -12.20
N GLN A 419 -34.78 -3.06 -11.51
CA GLN A 419 -34.55 -4.48 -11.28
C GLN A 419 -35.68 -5.12 -10.47
N TRP A 420 -36.16 -4.47 -9.41
CA TRP A 420 -37.32 -4.91 -8.64
C TRP A 420 -38.58 -5.02 -9.51
N ALA A 421 -38.87 -4.00 -10.33
CA ALA A 421 -40.05 -3.96 -11.20
C ALA A 421 -40.00 -5.10 -12.24
N ILE A 422 -38.86 -5.31 -12.88
CA ILE A 422 -38.64 -6.40 -13.84
C ILE A 422 -38.85 -7.75 -13.16
N GLN A 423 -38.37 -7.93 -11.93
CA GLN A 423 -38.52 -9.19 -11.21
C GLN A 423 -39.98 -9.45 -10.79
N LYS A 424 -40.71 -8.43 -10.32
CA LYS A 424 -42.14 -8.58 -9.98
C LYS A 424 -43.00 -8.91 -11.20
N LEU A 425 -42.75 -8.24 -12.33
CA LEU A 425 -43.45 -8.50 -13.58
C LEU A 425 -43.15 -9.90 -14.13
N LYS A 426 -41.89 -10.36 -14.04
CA LYS A 426 -41.52 -11.74 -14.41
C LYS A 426 -42.24 -12.80 -13.56
N ASN A 427 -42.56 -12.47 -12.31
CA ASN A 427 -43.32 -13.34 -11.41
C ASN A 427 -44.85 -13.27 -11.63
N GLY A 428 -45.31 -12.51 -12.63
CA GLY A 428 -46.72 -12.39 -12.98
C GLY A 428 -47.53 -11.41 -12.12
N GLU A 429 -46.87 -10.57 -11.31
CA GLU A 429 -47.56 -9.55 -10.51
C GLU A 429 -48.08 -8.42 -11.41
N MET A 430 -49.35 -8.04 -11.21
CA MET A 430 -50.01 -6.96 -11.93
C MET A 430 -50.23 -5.77 -11.00
N LYS A 431 -50.36 -4.56 -11.58
CA LYS A 431 -50.55 -3.30 -10.82
C LYS A 431 -49.44 -3.01 -9.80
N ILE A 432 -48.18 -3.27 -10.15
CA ILE A 432 -47.02 -3.07 -9.27
C ILE A 432 -46.86 -1.63 -8.75
N LEU A 433 -47.46 -0.63 -9.40
CA LEU A 433 -47.51 0.75 -8.92
C LEU A 433 -48.32 0.90 -7.62
N ASP A 434 -49.34 0.06 -7.40
CA ASP A 434 -50.12 0.02 -6.15
C ASP A 434 -49.26 -0.47 -4.97
N ILE A 435 -48.11 -1.10 -5.24
CA ILE A 435 -47.15 -1.58 -4.25
C ILE A 435 -46.00 -0.58 -4.10
N ALA A 436 -45.42 -0.12 -5.22
CA ALA A 436 -44.26 0.76 -5.23
C ALA A 436 -44.57 2.16 -4.68
N THR A 437 -45.72 2.73 -5.07
CA THR A 437 -46.07 4.12 -4.71
C THR A 437 -46.22 4.28 -3.19
N PRO A 438 -46.97 3.42 -2.47
CA PRO A 438 -47.07 3.53 -1.01
C PRO A 438 -45.72 3.34 -0.29
N MET A 439 -44.86 2.44 -0.78
CA MET A 439 -43.53 2.21 -0.18
C MET A 439 -42.63 3.43 -0.35
N PHE A 440 -42.64 4.04 -1.53
CA PHE A 440 -41.90 5.26 -1.82
C PHE A 440 -42.38 6.43 -0.97
N GLU A 441 -43.69 6.69 -0.96
CA GLU A 441 -44.29 7.76 -0.17
C GLU A 441 -44.01 7.59 1.32
N ARG A 442 -44.16 6.38 1.88
CA ARG A 442 -43.85 6.08 3.29
C ARG A 442 -42.40 6.38 3.63
N THR A 443 -41.46 6.01 2.76
CA THR A 443 -40.03 6.20 3.00
C THR A 443 -39.68 7.69 3.07
N LEU A 444 -40.18 8.48 2.11
CA LEU A 444 -39.92 9.92 2.08
C LEU A 444 -40.61 10.66 3.23
N ILE A 445 -41.85 10.30 3.57
CA ILE A 445 -42.57 10.88 4.70
C ILE A 445 -41.83 10.60 6.01
N THR A 446 -41.32 9.37 6.20
CA THR A 446 -40.57 8.99 7.40
C THR A 446 -39.28 9.81 7.52
N ALA A 447 -38.52 9.96 6.44
CA ALA A 447 -37.29 10.76 6.44
C ALA A 447 -37.57 12.25 6.77
N ALA A 448 -38.61 12.82 6.17
CA ALA A 448 -39.02 14.20 6.43
C ALA A 448 -39.49 14.40 7.89
N LEU A 449 -40.23 13.46 8.46
CA LEU A 449 -40.66 13.50 9.86
C LEU A 449 -39.48 13.32 10.83
N GLN A 450 -38.51 12.45 10.53
CA GLN A 450 -37.29 12.31 11.34
C GLN A 450 -36.49 13.61 11.39
N GLN A 451 -36.29 14.24 10.22
CA GLN A 451 -35.54 15.49 10.14
C GLN A 451 -36.24 16.65 10.88
N THR A 452 -37.57 16.67 10.85
CA THR A 452 -38.39 17.71 11.49
C THR A 452 -38.86 17.36 12.90
N ARG A 453 -38.37 16.24 13.46
CA ARG A 453 -38.74 15.72 14.79
C ARG A 453 -40.26 15.65 14.99
N GLY A 454 -40.98 15.13 13.99
CA GLY A 454 -42.43 14.92 14.06
C GLY A 454 -43.30 16.13 13.65
N ARG A 455 -42.72 17.31 13.38
CA ARG A 455 -43.49 18.51 13.04
C ARG A 455 -44.10 18.43 11.63
N LYS A 456 -45.35 17.95 11.54
CA LYS A 456 -46.10 17.69 10.29
C LYS A 456 -46.12 18.86 9.30
N ARG A 457 -46.22 20.12 9.76
CA ARG A 457 -46.22 21.31 8.88
C ARG A 457 -44.89 21.51 8.15
N HIS A 458 -43.77 21.40 8.87
CA HIS A 458 -42.43 21.55 8.29
C HIS A 458 -42.06 20.33 7.43
N ALA A 459 -42.48 19.13 7.82
CA ALA A 459 -42.30 17.93 7.00
C ALA A 459 -42.99 18.06 5.64
N ALA A 460 -44.19 18.67 5.60
CA ALA A 460 -44.92 18.91 4.35
C ALA A 460 -44.17 19.89 3.44
N GLU A 461 -43.61 20.98 3.99
CA GLU A 461 -42.78 21.92 3.25
C GLU A 461 -41.52 21.27 2.66
N LEU A 462 -40.81 20.43 3.42
CA LEU A 462 -39.62 19.71 2.93
C LEU A 462 -39.95 18.76 1.77
N LEU A 463 -41.15 18.19 1.75
CA LEU A 463 -41.64 17.32 0.67
C LEU A 463 -42.25 18.10 -0.50
N GLY A 464 -42.36 19.43 -0.40
CA GLY A 464 -43.04 20.27 -1.39
C GLY A 464 -44.56 20.06 -1.43
N TRP A 465 -45.17 19.57 -0.34
CA TRP A 465 -46.59 19.29 -0.22
C TRP A 465 -47.30 20.30 0.68
N GLY A 466 -48.61 20.49 0.46
CA GLY A 466 -49.47 21.19 1.42
C GLY A 466 -49.73 20.34 2.67
N ARG A 467 -49.92 20.99 3.84
CA ARG A 467 -50.21 20.32 5.13
C ARG A 467 -51.35 19.30 5.02
N ASN A 468 -52.46 19.68 4.40
CA ASN A 468 -53.64 18.81 4.23
C ASN A 468 -53.34 17.56 3.37
N THR A 469 -52.44 17.69 2.40
CA THR A 469 -52.00 16.58 1.54
C THR A 469 -51.19 15.58 2.35
N LEU A 470 -50.24 16.05 3.17
CA LEU A 470 -49.46 15.18 4.06
C LEU A 470 -50.36 14.48 5.09
N THR A 471 -51.30 15.18 5.72
CA THR A 471 -52.24 14.59 6.68
C THR A 471 -53.11 13.51 6.05
N ARG A 472 -53.62 13.74 4.82
CA ARG A 472 -54.37 12.71 4.08
C ARG A 472 -53.49 11.50 3.76
N LYS A 473 -52.25 11.71 3.30
CA LYS A 473 -51.30 10.63 2.96
C LYS A 473 -50.86 9.82 4.18
N LEU A 474 -50.65 10.45 5.33
CA LEU A 474 -50.38 9.76 6.59
C LEU A 474 -51.52 8.82 6.98
N LYS A 475 -52.77 9.26 6.80
CA LYS A 475 -53.96 8.43 7.07
C LYS A 475 -54.13 7.29 6.06
N GLU A 476 -53.94 7.56 4.76
CA GLU A 476 -54.01 6.55 3.69
C GLU A 476 -52.93 5.46 3.82
N LEU A 477 -51.74 5.82 4.29
CA LEU A 477 -50.60 4.90 4.46
C LEU A 477 -50.55 4.23 5.85
N GLY A 478 -51.51 4.52 6.73
CA GLY A 478 -51.58 3.96 8.09
C GLY A 478 -50.43 4.41 9.01
N MET A 479 -49.91 5.62 8.81
CA MET A 479 -48.74 6.17 9.51
C MET A 479 -49.12 7.19 10.59
N ASP A 480 -50.40 7.31 10.95
CA ASP A 480 -50.84 8.29 11.94
C ASP A 480 -50.53 7.77 13.35
N THR A 481 -49.66 8.48 14.05
CA THR A 481 -49.43 8.31 15.48
C THR A 481 -50.59 8.98 16.23
N ALA A 482 -51.45 8.17 16.85
CA ALA A 482 -52.40 8.64 17.83
C ALA A 482 -51.62 9.01 19.11
N ASP A 483 -51.12 10.25 19.19
CA ASP A 483 -50.76 10.96 20.43
C ASP A 483 -50.05 12.30 20.09
N ASP A 484 -50.80 13.30 19.65
CA ASP A 484 -50.32 14.70 19.54
C ASP A 484 -51.46 15.70 19.86
N ASP A 485 -52.32 15.37 20.83
CA ASP A 485 -53.32 16.28 21.41
C ASP A 485 -52.81 16.97 22.69
N VAL A 486 -51.49 17.00 22.93
CA VAL A 486 -50.91 17.65 24.13
C VAL A 486 -49.69 18.49 23.76
N GLU A 487 -49.85 19.51 22.92
CA GLU A 487 -48.87 20.60 22.81
C GLU A 487 -49.49 21.85 22.11
N GLU A 488 -50.70 22.26 22.53
CA GLU A 488 -51.18 23.64 22.37
C GLU A 488 -51.39 24.26 23.76
N GLU A 489 -50.30 24.54 24.45
CA GLU A 489 -50.23 25.58 25.48
C GLU A 489 -48.76 25.96 25.63
N ILE A 490 -48.49 27.26 25.75
CA ILE A 490 -47.16 27.91 25.76
C ILE A 490 -46.67 28.36 24.38
N GLU A 491 -47.40 29.32 23.80
CA GLU A 491 -46.78 30.53 23.25
C GLU A 491 -47.75 31.72 23.44
N SER A 492 -47.68 32.32 24.63
CA SER A 492 -48.08 33.71 24.91
C SER A 492 -47.03 34.35 25.81
#